data_AF-A0A9J9ESS4-F1
#
_entry.id   AF-A0A9J9ESS4-F1
#
_cell.length_a   1.000
_cell.length_b   1.000
_cell.length_c   1.000
_cell.angle_alpha   90.00
_cell.angle_beta   90.00
_cell.angle_gamma   90.00
#
_symmetry.space_group_name_H-M   'P 1'
#
loop_
_entity.id
_entity.type
_entity.pdbx_description
1 polymer ?
#
loop_
_entity_poly.entity_id
_entity_poly.type
_entity_poly.pdbx_seq_one_letter_code
_entity_poly.pdbx_strand_id
1 'polypeptide(L)'
;MKILSRVTCVSSLLPLLLSVSFCVTAQPNIDEMPPVLLEDLEQERGMGGVVDVTNNSHLEAVLTNNYNSNSVTGNNTIDRGSFNEAAGVFSIIQNTGNNVIIQDSTIITVTIAPN
;
A
#
# COMPACT_ATOMS: atom_id res chain seq x y z
N MET A 1 -92.88 -15.42 1.27
CA MET A 1 -91.84 -14.37 1.17
C MET A 1 -90.70 -14.73 2.10
N LYS A 2 -89.52 -15.09 1.58
CA LYS A 2 -88.30 -15.37 2.36
C LYS A 2 -87.19 -14.46 1.83
N ILE A 3 -86.70 -13.58 2.69
CA ILE A 3 -85.59 -12.64 2.46
C ILE A 3 -84.30 -13.47 2.57
N LEU A 4 -83.53 -13.60 1.49
CA LEU A 4 -82.19 -14.19 1.55
C LEU A 4 -81.13 -13.25 0.95
N SER A 5 -80.15 -12.95 1.81
CA SER A 5 -78.74 -12.63 1.59
C SER A 5 -78.32 -11.33 0.89
N ARG A 6 -78.04 -10.31 1.70
CA ARG A 6 -77.19 -9.15 1.36
C ARG A 6 -75.69 -9.39 1.60
N VAL A 7 -75.26 -10.63 1.88
CA VAL A 7 -73.90 -10.93 2.37
C VAL A 7 -72.91 -11.26 1.24
N THR A 8 -73.38 -11.63 0.06
CA THR A 8 -72.53 -12.11 -1.04
C THR A 8 -71.92 -11.03 -1.94
N CYS A 9 -72.34 -9.77 -1.84
CA CYS A 9 -71.85 -8.67 -2.70
C CYS A 9 -70.67 -7.88 -2.10
N VAL A 10 -70.51 -7.91 -0.77
CA VAL A 10 -69.47 -7.11 -0.07
C VAL A 10 -68.10 -7.82 -0.08
N SER A 11 -68.04 -9.13 -0.29
CA SER A 11 -66.79 -9.89 -0.22
C SER A 11 -65.94 -9.88 -1.50
N SER A 12 -66.44 -9.37 -2.63
CA SER A 12 -65.71 -9.39 -3.90
C SER A 12 -64.97 -8.10 -4.25
N LEU A 13 -65.17 -7.01 -3.49
CA LEU A 13 -64.64 -5.67 -3.83
C LEU A 13 -63.31 -5.32 -3.12
N LEU A 14 -62.93 -6.09 -2.09
CA LEU A 14 -61.72 -5.85 -1.31
C LEU A 14 -60.38 -6.20 -2.00
N PRO A 15 -60.26 -7.20 -2.90
CA PRO A 15 -58.95 -7.57 -3.46
C PRO A 15 -58.48 -6.66 -4.61
N LEU A 16 -59.34 -5.79 -5.16
CA LEU A 16 -58.99 -4.95 -6.32
C LEU A 16 -58.25 -3.65 -5.95
N LEU A 17 -58.32 -3.21 -4.69
CA LEU A 17 -57.72 -1.94 -4.26
C LEU A 17 -56.23 -2.04 -3.88
N LEU A 18 -55.66 -3.25 -3.84
CA LEU A 18 -54.29 -3.48 -3.35
C LEU A 18 -53.19 -3.49 -4.43
N SER A 19 -53.53 -3.22 -5.69
CA SER A 19 -52.60 -3.34 -6.84
C SER A 19 -51.93 -2.05 -7.29
N VAL A 20 -52.06 -0.94 -6.55
CA VAL A 20 -51.36 0.31 -6.89
C VAL A 20 -49.94 0.29 -6.31
N SER A 21 -49.00 -0.14 -7.16
CA SER A 21 -47.55 -0.12 -6.93
C SER A 21 -47.01 1.20 -6.38
N PHE A 22 -46.21 1.10 -5.32
CA PHE A 22 -45.13 2.04 -5.03
C PHE A 22 -43.82 1.35 -5.42
N CYS A 23 -43.19 1.79 -6.52
CA CYS A 23 -41.80 1.45 -6.80
C CYS A 23 -40.93 2.51 -6.13
N VAL A 24 -40.45 2.20 -4.93
CA VAL A 24 -39.43 2.98 -4.23
C VAL A 24 -38.08 2.46 -4.70
N THR A 25 -37.26 3.29 -5.33
CA THR A 25 -35.83 2.99 -5.52
C THR A 25 -35.13 3.23 -4.18
N ALA A 26 -35.01 2.18 -3.38
CA ALA A 26 -34.25 2.23 -2.14
C ALA A 26 -32.77 2.45 -2.47
N GLN A 27 -32.21 3.60 -2.07
CA GLN A 27 -30.77 3.70 -1.88
C GLN A 27 -30.41 2.73 -0.75
N PRO A 28 -29.46 1.79 -0.96
CA PRO A 28 -29.12 0.86 0.08
C PRO A 28 -28.64 1.67 1.29
N ASN A 29 -29.37 1.54 2.39
CA ASN A 29 -28.88 1.98 3.69
C ASN A 29 -27.56 1.27 3.96
N ILE A 30 -26.64 1.90 4.70
CA ILE A 30 -25.35 1.29 5.05
C ILE A 30 -25.54 -0.07 5.77
N ASP A 31 -26.71 -0.30 6.36
CA ASP A 31 -27.14 -1.56 6.97
C ASP A 31 -27.55 -2.67 5.98
N GLU A 32 -27.78 -2.37 4.71
CA GLU A 32 -28.18 -3.36 3.67
C GLU A 32 -27.02 -3.78 2.76
N MET A 33 -25.82 -3.22 2.94
CA MET A 33 -24.64 -3.72 2.25
C MET A 33 -24.26 -5.09 2.81
N PRO A 34 -24.29 -6.16 2.00
CA PRO A 34 -23.85 -7.46 2.48
C PRO A 34 -22.38 -7.37 2.89
N PRO A 35 -21.98 -8.02 4.00
CA PRO A 35 -20.59 -8.04 4.40
C PRO A 35 -19.76 -8.63 3.25
N VAL A 36 -18.64 -7.98 2.91
CA VAL A 36 -17.71 -8.50 1.91
C VAL A 36 -17.26 -9.89 2.35
N LEU A 37 -17.32 -10.86 1.43
CA LEU A 37 -16.94 -12.23 1.74
C LEU A 37 -15.45 -12.29 2.03
N LEU A 38 -15.07 -13.14 3.00
CA LEU A 38 -13.66 -13.36 3.33
C LEU A 38 -12.89 -13.87 2.11
N GLU A 39 -13.51 -14.71 1.28
CA GLU A 39 -12.98 -15.21 0.00
C GLU A 39 -12.65 -14.06 -0.98
N ASP A 40 -13.58 -13.11 -1.18
CA ASP A 40 -13.35 -11.96 -2.07
C ASP A 40 -12.21 -11.07 -1.54
N LEU A 41 -12.10 -10.91 -0.22
CA LEU A 41 -10.99 -10.19 0.40
C LEU A 41 -9.68 -10.97 0.31
N GLU A 42 -9.68 -12.29 0.44
CA GLU A 42 -8.49 -13.15 0.29
C GLU A 42 -7.97 -13.15 -1.15
N GLN A 43 -8.86 -13.12 -2.13
CA GLN A 43 -8.53 -13.00 -3.55
C GLN A 43 -7.82 -11.68 -3.88
N GLU A 44 -8.25 -10.57 -3.28
CA GLU A 44 -7.61 -9.25 -3.45
C GLU A 44 -6.34 -9.07 -2.58
N ARG A 45 -6.21 -9.83 -1.48
CA ARG A 45 -5.05 -9.82 -0.56
C ARG A 45 -3.90 -10.72 -1.02
N GLY A 46 -3.91 -11.23 -2.25
CA GLY A 46 -2.97 -12.26 -2.69
C GLY A 46 -2.17 -11.97 -3.96
N MET A 47 -2.32 -10.79 -4.59
CA MET A 47 -1.60 -10.47 -5.85
C MET A 47 -0.07 -10.25 -5.66
N GLY A 48 0.50 -10.64 -4.53
CA GLY A 48 1.93 -10.73 -4.32
C GLY A 48 2.50 -11.92 -5.07
N GLY A 49 2.69 -11.76 -6.38
CA GLY A 49 3.48 -12.70 -7.19
C GLY A 49 4.89 -12.87 -6.60
N VAL A 50 5.58 -13.95 -7.00
CA VAL A 50 7.00 -14.15 -6.68
C VAL A 50 7.78 -12.93 -7.18
N VAL A 51 8.19 -12.05 -6.26
CA VAL A 51 9.10 -10.95 -6.59
C VAL A 51 10.51 -11.49 -6.44
N ASP A 52 11.06 -12.00 -7.53
CA ASP A 52 12.49 -12.32 -7.61
C ASP A 52 13.27 -11.00 -7.71
N VAL A 53 13.68 -10.45 -6.56
CA VAL A 53 14.56 -9.29 -6.53
C VAL A 53 16.00 -9.77 -6.38
N THR A 54 16.71 -9.80 -7.50
CA THR A 54 18.17 -9.97 -7.49
C THR A 54 18.83 -8.60 -7.53
N ASN A 55 19.55 -8.26 -6.46
CA ASN A 55 20.38 -7.06 -6.40
C ASN A 55 21.84 -7.47 -6.49
N ASN A 56 22.57 -6.91 -7.44
CA ASN A 56 24.01 -7.08 -7.54
C ASN A 56 24.68 -5.72 -7.46
N SER A 57 25.73 -5.64 -6.64
CA SER A 57 26.63 -4.50 -6.65
C SER A 57 28.03 -5.00 -6.97
N HIS A 58 28.60 -4.47 -8.05
CA HIS A 58 29.95 -4.79 -8.48
C HIS A 58 30.75 -3.49 -8.52
N LEU A 59 31.72 -3.37 -7.61
CA LEU A 59 32.60 -2.22 -7.51
C LEU A 59 34.02 -2.70 -7.71
N GLU A 60 34.66 -2.19 -8.77
CA GLU A 60 36.03 -2.53 -9.11
C GLU A 60 36.87 -1.28 -9.19
N ALA A 61 38.07 -1.36 -8.67
CA ALA A 61 38.95 -0.23 -8.50
C ALA A 61 40.39 -0.68 -8.58
N VAL A 62 41.14 -0.01 -9.45
CA VAL A 62 42.58 -0.21 -9.57
C VAL A 62 43.23 1.11 -9.26
N LEU A 63 44.06 1.12 -8.21
CA LEU A 63 44.87 2.27 -7.85
C LEU A 63 46.35 1.94 -8.04
N THR A 64 46.92 2.32 -9.18
CA THR A 64 48.32 1.98 -9.53
C THR A 64 49.12 3.22 -9.93
N ASN A 65 50.45 3.10 -9.83
CA ASN A 65 51.42 4.15 -10.17
C ASN A 65 51.25 5.48 -9.40
N ASN A 66 50.75 5.41 -8.16
CA ASN A 66 50.60 6.61 -7.35
C ASN A 66 51.92 6.99 -6.70
N TYR A 67 52.35 8.22 -6.93
CA TYR A 67 53.49 8.83 -6.27
C TYR A 67 53.00 10.08 -5.56
N ASN A 68 53.35 10.23 -4.29
CA ASN A 68 52.95 11.37 -3.48
C ASN A 68 54.14 11.86 -2.66
N SER A 69 54.53 13.10 -2.86
CA SER A 69 55.62 13.76 -2.12
C SER A 69 55.16 15.12 -1.62
N ASN A 70 55.60 15.52 -0.42
CA ASN A 70 55.23 16.79 0.23
C ASN A 70 53.72 16.96 0.47
N SER A 71 52.97 15.88 0.67
CA SER A 71 51.55 16.02 0.90
C SER A 71 51.21 16.26 2.36
N VAL A 72 50.33 17.23 2.58
CA VAL A 72 49.71 17.56 3.85
C VAL A 72 48.24 17.14 3.74
N THR A 73 47.83 16.18 4.56
CA THR A 73 46.46 15.70 4.65
C THR A 73 45.68 16.47 5.72
N GLY A 74 44.37 16.62 5.52
CA GLY A 74 43.49 17.33 6.46
C GLY A 74 42.85 16.44 7.53
N ASN A 75 41.97 17.04 8.34
CA ASN A 75 41.11 16.30 9.26
C ASN A 75 39.73 16.06 8.66
N ASN A 76 39.22 14.86 8.87
CA ASN A 76 37.82 14.52 8.65
C ASN A 76 37.10 14.80 9.96
N THR A 77 36.34 15.89 10.03
CA THR A 77 35.64 16.26 11.27
C THR A 77 34.15 16.27 11.04
N ILE A 78 33.49 15.34 11.71
CA ILE A 78 32.05 15.30 11.93
C ILE A 78 31.86 15.68 13.39
N ASP A 79 31.21 16.80 13.66
CA ASP A 79 31.13 17.38 15.00
C ASP A 79 29.72 17.23 15.60
N ARG A 80 29.53 17.77 16.81
CA ARG A 80 28.28 17.69 17.57
C ARG A 80 27.12 18.24 16.73
N GLY A 81 26.11 17.41 16.54
CA GLY A 81 24.90 17.77 15.80
C GLY A 81 24.94 17.49 14.30
N SER A 82 26.04 16.97 13.74
CA SER A 82 26.14 16.68 12.30
C SER A 82 25.05 15.74 11.77
N PHE A 83 24.47 14.90 12.63
CA PHE A 83 23.35 14.01 12.30
C PHE A 83 22.20 14.09 13.31
N ASN A 84 22.05 15.22 14.02
CA ASN A 84 20.88 15.38 14.89
C ASN A 84 19.62 15.35 14.01
N GLU A 85 18.60 14.61 14.42
CA GLU A 85 17.35 14.41 13.67
C GLU A 85 17.52 13.73 12.29
N ALA A 86 18.68 13.11 12.01
CA ALA A 86 18.85 12.36 10.78
C ALA A 86 17.95 11.11 10.79
N ALA A 87 17.17 10.93 9.73
CA ALA A 87 16.28 9.80 9.54
C ALA A 87 16.35 9.29 8.10
N GLY A 88 15.98 8.02 7.90
CA GLY A 88 16.14 7.35 6.61
C GLY A 88 17.52 6.74 6.45
N VAL A 89 17.98 6.60 5.21
CA VAL A 89 19.26 5.97 4.86
C VAL A 89 20.23 7.01 4.37
N PHE A 90 21.41 7.07 4.98
CA PHE A 90 22.48 7.96 4.59
C PHE A 90 23.82 7.24 4.72
N SER A 91 24.76 7.58 3.83
CA SER A 91 26.14 7.09 3.86
C SER A 91 27.05 8.31 4.00
N ILE A 92 27.98 8.24 4.96
CA ILE A 92 28.95 9.31 5.19
C ILE A 92 30.33 8.73 4.98
N ILE A 93 31.05 9.32 4.04
CA ILE A 93 32.42 8.92 3.75
C ILE A 93 33.30 10.16 3.85
N GLN A 94 34.34 10.00 4.65
CA GLN A 94 35.27 11.05 4.98
C GLN A 94 36.67 10.52 4.64
N ASN A 95 37.36 11.19 3.72
CA ASN A 95 38.73 10.85 3.41
C ASN A 95 39.57 12.10 3.28
N THR A 96 40.72 12.10 3.96
CA THR A 96 41.70 13.19 3.90
C THR A 96 43.04 12.72 3.38
N GLY A 97 43.13 11.48 2.90
CA GLY A 97 44.34 10.89 2.38
C GLY A 97 44.59 11.25 0.91
N ASN A 98 45.81 10.99 0.45
CA ASN A 98 46.11 10.97 -0.98
C ASN A 98 46.05 9.53 -1.46
N ASN A 99 45.82 9.33 -2.74
CA ASN A 99 45.78 7.99 -3.34
C ASN A 99 44.69 7.15 -2.64
N VAL A 100 43.48 7.68 -2.58
CA VAL A 100 42.35 6.97 -1.98
C VAL A 100 41.32 6.69 -3.04
N ILE A 101 40.93 5.43 -3.11
CA ILE A 101 39.70 5.02 -3.75
C ILE A 101 38.64 4.89 -2.67
N ILE A 102 37.52 5.56 -2.89
CA ILE A 102 36.29 5.35 -2.15
C ILE A 102 35.31 4.62 -3.06
N GLN A 103 34.81 3.48 -2.58
CA GLN A 103 33.74 2.74 -3.23
C GLN A 103 32.65 2.49 -2.20
N ASP A 104 31.45 2.94 -2.50
CA ASP A 104 30.27 2.71 -1.68
C ASP A 104 29.09 2.32 -2.57
N SER A 105 28.31 1.36 -2.11
CA SER A 105 27.08 0.96 -2.77
C SER A 105 26.05 0.62 -1.72
N THR A 106 24.96 1.38 -1.75
CA THR A 106 23.78 1.15 -0.93
C THR A 106 22.65 0.69 -1.84
N ILE A 107 22.22 -0.57 -1.70
CA ILE A 107 21.02 -1.07 -2.37
C ILE A 107 19.91 -1.23 -1.33
N ILE A 108 18.81 -0.53 -1.55
CA ILE A 108 17.60 -0.62 -0.72
C ILE A 108 16.52 -1.30 -1.54
N THR A 109 16.02 -2.43 -1.05
CA THR A 109 14.89 -3.13 -1.63
C THR A 109 13.77 -3.20 -0.63
N VAL A 110 12.59 -2.73 -1.05
CA VAL A 110 11.37 -2.77 -0.27
C VAL A 110 10.35 -3.59 -1.04
N THR A 111 10.00 -4.74 -0.49
CA THR A 111 8.90 -5.57 -0.99
C THR A 111 7.76 -5.50 0.00
N ILE A 112 6.59 -5.06 -0.47
CA ILE A 112 5.37 -5.01 0.33
C ILE A 112 4.45 -6.09 -0.23
N ALA A 113 4.22 -7.13 0.57
CA ALA A 113 3.21 -8.15 0.28
C ALA A 113 2.03 -7.96 1.23
N PRO A 114 0.79 -8.10 0.74
CA PRO A 114 -0.39 -8.18 1.60
C PRO A 114 -0.33 -9.41 2.53
N ASN A 115 -0.93 -9.28 3.72
CA ASN A 115 -1.09 -10.36 4.71
C ASN A 115 -2.44 -11.05 4.55
#